data_AF-A0A2E1U2V7-F1
#
_entry.id   AF-A0A2E1U2V7-F1
#
_cell.length_a   1.000
_cell.length_b   1.000
_cell.length_c   1.000
_cell.angle_alpha   90.00
_cell.angle_beta   90.00
_cell.angle_gamma   90.00
#
_symmetry.space_group_name_H-M   'P 1'
#
loop_
_entity.id
_entity.type
_entity.pdbx_description
1 polymer ?
#
loop_
_entity_poly.entity_id
_entity_poly.type
_entity_poly.pdbx_seq_one_letter_code
_entity_poly.pdbx_strand_id
1 'polypeptide(L)'
;MTMLADIYVNEERWDLAADSYLRAYEIDNGENPSKPLRAAKILAARGALKESKRMLNRVSERKASLMEGDLKELLKLQARVMVSEGGGEDVVQVLEEVVAVDPLDGEALMLLAQHYGRNVPEKAIFYYERAANVEKHEAEANLRHGQLLVGQSKYQDAIPLLRRAYELKPRADLEDYLKQVERIAKSRR
;
A
#
# COMPACT_ATOMS: atom_id res chain seq x y z
N MET A 1 11.73 2.75 28.48
CA MET A 1 13.08 3.02 27.94
C MET A 1 13.23 2.35 26.57
N THR A 2 13.31 3.10 25.47
CA THR A 2 13.45 2.54 24.10
C THR A 2 14.90 2.55 23.59
N MET A 3 15.81 3.22 24.28
CA MET A 3 17.21 3.40 23.85
C MET A 3 17.94 2.07 23.60
N LEU A 4 17.66 1.05 24.42
CA LEU A 4 18.22 -0.30 24.22
C LEU A 4 17.65 -0.97 22.96
N ALA A 5 16.36 -0.75 22.67
CA ALA A 5 15.73 -1.28 21.47
C ALA A 5 16.31 -0.61 20.20
N ASP A 6 16.56 0.70 20.26
CA ASP A 6 17.20 1.44 19.16
C ASP A 6 18.62 0.94 18.88
N ILE A 7 19.39 0.58 19.91
CA ILE A 7 20.71 -0.06 19.76
C ILE A 7 20.58 -1.41 19.06
N TYR A 8 19.64 -2.26 19.48
CA TYR A 8 19.43 -3.56 18.83
C TYR A 8 19.00 -3.45 17.38
N VAL A 9 18.23 -2.42 17.00
CA VAL A 9 17.95 -2.15 15.59
C VAL A 9 19.23 -1.85 14.82
N ASN A 10 20.13 -1.03 15.38
CA ASN A 10 21.40 -0.70 14.72
C ASN A 10 22.36 -1.89 14.61
N GLU A 11 22.32 -2.81 15.58
CA GLU A 11 23.09 -4.06 15.57
C GLU A 11 22.44 -5.19 14.76
N GLU A 12 21.32 -4.92 14.08
CA GLU A 12 20.56 -5.91 13.30
C GLU A 12 19.99 -7.07 14.12
N ARG A 13 19.82 -6.86 15.43
CA ARG A 13 19.26 -7.84 16.37
C ARG A 13 17.75 -7.66 16.44
N TRP A 14 17.06 -7.99 15.35
CA TRP A 14 15.63 -7.69 15.14
C TRP A 14 14.71 -8.25 16.22
N ASP A 15 14.92 -9.49 16.64
CA ASP A 15 14.11 -10.13 17.67
C ASP A 15 14.20 -9.39 19.01
N LEU A 16 15.42 -9.02 19.43
CA LEU A 16 15.64 -8.31 20.69
C LEU A 16 15.16 -6.87 20.64
N ALA A 17 15.27 -6.23 19.49
CA ALA A 17 14.69 -4.91 19.26
C ALA A 17 13.17 -4.98 19.47
N ALA A 18 12.50 -5.89 18.77
CA ALA A 18 11.05 -6.08 18.86
C ALA A 18 10.61 -6.41 20.29
N ASP A 19 11.28 -7.32 20.98
CA ASP A 19 10.97 -7.68 22.37
C ASP A 19 11.16 -6.51 23.35
N SER A 20 12.15 -5.66 23.09
CA SER A 20 12.42 -4.49 23.93
C SER A 20 11.36 -3.40 23.74
N TYR A 21 10.94 -3.14 22.50
CA TYR A 21 9.83 -2.22 22.23
C TYR A 21 8.50 -2.75 22.76
N LEU A 22 8.21 -4.05 22.61
CA LEU A 22 6.98 -4.66 23.10
C LEU A 22 6.91 -4.64 24.63
N ARG A 23 8.00 -4.98 25.32
CA ARG A 23 8.05 -4.85 26.79
C ARG A 23 7.82 -3.42 27.24
N ALA A 24 8.41 -2.43 26.56
CA ALA A 24 8.18 -1.03 26.88
C ALA A 24 6.71 -0.62 26.67
N TYR A 25 6.07 -1.12 25.60
CA TYR A 25 4.66 -0.89 25.32
C TYR A 25 3.74 -1.52 26.36
N GLU A 26 4.08 -2.72 26.84
CA GLU A 26 3.31 -3.43 27.88
C GLU A 26 3.42 -2.78 29.26
N ILE A 27 4.62 -2.33 29.64
CA ILE A 27 4.85 -1.60 30.91
C ILE A 27 4.02 -0.30 30.94
N ASP A 28 3.86 0.33 29.78
CA ASP A 28 3.06 1.56 29.61
C ASP A 28 1.56 1.26 29.39
N ASN A 29 1.11 0.03 29.69
CA ASN A 29 -0.28 -0.44 29.49
C ASN A 29 -0.85 -0.20 28.09
N GLY A 30 0.01 -0.06 27.09
CA GLY A 30 -0.37 0.22 25.72
C GLY A 30 -0.74 1.68 25.42
N GLU A 31 -0.46 2.63 26.33
CA GLU A 31 -0.79 4.05 26.18
C GLU A 31 -0.03 4.74 25.03
N ASN A 32 1.14 4.23 24.65
CA ASN A 32 1.98 4.81 23.60
C ASN A 32 2.19 3.87 22.41
N PRO A 33 1.17 3.70 21.53
CA PRO A 33 1.26 2.83 20.35
C PRO A 33 2.20 3.37 19.27
N SER A 34 2.45 4.68 19.22
CA SER A 34 3.28 5.29 18.17
C SER A 34 4.73 4.79 18.19
N LYS A 35 5.27 4.42 19.36
CA LYS A 35 6.62 3.86 19.50
C LYS A 35 6.77 2.47 18.84
N PRO A 36 6.00 1.44 19.23
CA PRO A 36 6.07 0.14 18.57
C PRO A 36 5.66 0.21 17.09
N LEU A 37 4.74 1.10 16.68
CA LEU A 37 4.41 1.30 15.26
C LEU A 37 5.60 1.83 14.46
N ARG A 38 6.30 2.86 14.98
CA ARG A 38 7.52 3.38 14.35
C ARG A 38 8.61 2.32 14.26
N ALA A 39 8.80 1.52 15.31
CA ALA A 39 9.76 0.42 15.31
C ALA A 39 9.40 -0.65 14.26
N ALA A 40 8.14 -1.09 14.23
CA ALA A 40 7.65 -2.06 13.26
C ALA A 40 7.86 -1.57 11.82
N LYS A 41 7.67 -0.28 11.54
CA LYS A 41 7.97 0.34 10.26
C LYS A 41 9.44 0.24 9.87
N ILE A 42 10.35 0.51 10.81
CA ILE A 42 11.80 0.42 10.59
C ILE A 42 12.19 -1.04 10.32
N LEU A 43 11.68 -1.99 11.12
CA LEU A 43 11.94 -3.41 10.94
C LEU A 43 11.45 -3.91 9.57
N ALA A 44 10.23 -3.54 9.17
CA ALA A 44 9.71 -3.88 7.85
C ALA A 44 10.59 -3.33 6.71
N ALA A 45 11.04 -2.08 6.83
CA ALA A 45 11.94 -1.47 5.84
C ALA A 45 13.31 -2.15 5.75
N ARG A 46 13.75 -2.83 6.81
CA ARG A 46 15.00 -3.62 6.85
C ARG A 46 14.79 -5.10 6.52
N GLY A 47 13.59 -5.50 6.11
CA GLY A 47 13.26 -6.89 5.75
C GLY A 47 12.95 -7.82 6.93
N ALA A 48 12.97 -7.30 8.17
CA ALA A 48 12.54 -8.03 9.37
C ALA A 48 11.00 -8.07 9.45
N LEU A 49 10.38 -8.72 8.46
CA LEU A 49 8.92 -8.76 8.27
C LEU A 49 8.22 -9.53 9.40
N LYS A 50 8.82 -10.63 9.86
CA LYS A 50 8.29 -11.47 10.93
C LYS A 50 8.17 -10.71 12.25
N GLU A 51 9.23 -10.00 12.62
CA GLU A 51 9.31 -9.20 13.85
C GLU A 51 8.37 -8.00 13.76
N SER A 52 8.35 -7.32 12.60
CA SER A 52 7.40 -6.24 12.33
C SER A 52 5.95 -6.71 12.49
N LYS A 53 5.58 -7.85 11.88
CA LYS A 53 4.25 -8.45 11.98
C LYS A 53 3.88 -8.78 13.44
N ARG A 54 4.81 -9.38 14.20
CA ARG A 54 4.63 -9.65 15.63
C ARG A 54 4.29 -8.37 16.40
N MET A 55 5.02 -7.30 16.14
CA MET A 55 4.78 -6.01 16.78
C MET A 55 3.43 -5.41 16.41
N LEU A 56 3.08 -5.40 15.13
CA LEU A 56 1.80 -4.87 14.64
C LEU A 56 0.62 -5.65 15.22
N ASN A 57 0.71 -6.98 15.27
CA ASN A 57 -0.33 -7.82 15.86
C ASN A 57 -0.55 -7.48 17.34
N ARG A 58 0.53 -7.30 18.11
CA ARG A 58 0.41 -6.94 19.53
C ARG A 58 -0.24 -5.57 19.74
N VAL A 59 0.06 -4.59 18.89
CA VAL A 59 -0.62 -3.27 18.94
C VAL A 59 -2.09 -3.41 18.52
N SER A 60 -2.40 -4.29 17.55
CA SER A 60 -3.76 -4.52 17.06
C SER A 60 -4.70 -5.15 18.09
N GLU A 61 -4.18 -5.84 19.11
CA GLU A 61 -5.01 -6.35 20.22
C GLU A 61 -5.74 -5.22 20.98
N ARG A 62 -5.19 -4.00 20.93
CA ARG A 62 -5.78 -2.79 21.52
C ARG A 62 -6.29 -1.81 20.46
N LYS A 63 -6.62 -2.31 19.26
CA LYS A 63 -7.09 -1.49 18.13
C LYS A 63 -8.24 -0.55 18.48
N ALA A 64 -9.18 -0.99 19.32
CA ALA A 64 -10.35 -0.20 19.73
C ALA A 64 -10.01 1.03 20.61
N SER A 65 -8.83 1.06 21.24
CA SER A 65 -8.36 2.20 22.04
C SER A 65 -7.38 3.10 21.28
N LEU A 66 -7.06 2.80 20.02
CA LEU A 66 -6.16 3.62 19.23
C LEU A 66 -6.86 4.90 18.77
N MET A 67 -6.12 6.00 18.82
CA MET A 67 -6.52 7.21 18.11
C MET A 67 -6.50 6.96 16.60
N GLU A 68 -7.32 7.72 15.85
CA GLU A 68 -7.46 7.57 14.40
C GLU A 68 -6.12 7.56 13.65
N GLY A 69 -5.18 8.43 14.05
CA GLY A 69 -3.85 8.48 13.44
C GLY A 69 -3.01 7.22 13.65
N ASP A 70 -3.01 6.66 14.86
CA ASP A 70 -2.27 5.42 15.17
C ASP A 70 -2.97 4.19 14.56
N LEU A 71 -4.31 4.18 14.55
CA LEU A 71 -5.11 3.16 13.87
C LEU A 71 -4.77 3.13 12.37
N LYS A 72 -4.75 4.30 11.74
CA LYS A 72 -4.38 4.43 10.32
C LYS A 72 -2.95 3.93 10.07
N GLU A 73 -1.97 4.36 10.86
CA GLU A 73 -0.58 3.90 10.66
C GLU A 73 -0.45 2.38 10.90
N LEU A 74 -1.14 1.83 11.91
CA LEU A 74 -1.20 0.38 12.15
C LEU A 74 -1.70 -0.37 10.92
N LEU A 75 -2.88 0.01 10.40
CA LEU A 75 -3.51 -0.67 9.26
C LEU A 75 -2.65 -0.58 8.00
N LYS A 76 -2.04 0.60 7.73
CA LYS A 76 -1.12 0.78 6.60
C LYS A 76 0.13 -0.09 6.72
N LEU A 77 0.71 -0.20 7.91
CA LEU A 77 1.89 -1.04 8.13
C LEU A 77 1.53 -2.53 8.00
N GLN A 78 0.38 -2.96 8.52
CA GLN A 78 -0.10 -4.33 8.35
C GLN A 78 -0.31 -4.67 6.87
N ALA A 79 -0.99 -3.80 6.12
CA ALA A 79 -1.16 -3.97 4.68
C ALA A 79 0.19 -4.10 3.96
N ARG A 80 1.15 -3.20 4.22
CA ARG A 80 2.48 -3.24 3.59
C ARG A 80 3.24 -4.53 3.91
N VAL A 81 3.24 -4.96 5.18
CA VAL A 81 3.92 -6.20 5.58
C VAL A 81 3.29 -7.40 4.88
N MET A 82 1.96 -7.50 4.84
CA MET A 82 1.26 -8.59 4.16
C MET A 82 1.51 -8.61 2.65
N VAL A 83 1.54 -7.44 1.98
CA VAL A 83 1.93 -7.35 0.56
C VAL A 83 3.35 -7.87 0.36
N SER A 84 4.30 -7.49 1.21
CA SER A 84 5.69 -7.95 1.14
C SER A 84 5.83 -9.47 1.40
N GLU A 85 4.94 -10.07 2.19
CA GLU A 85 4.90 -11.51 2.44
C GLU A 85 4.24 -12.33 1.31
N GLY A 86 3.80 -11.68 0.22
CA GLY A 86 3.24 -12.34 -0.96
C GLY A 86 1.78 -11.98 -1.25
N GLY A 87 1.10 -11.30 -0.33
CA GLY A 87 -0.31 -10.88 -0.46
C GLY A 87 -1.30 -12.06 -0.45
N GLY A 88 -2.52 -11.80 0.01
CA GLY A 88 -3.59 -12.79 0.12
C GLY A 88 -4.94 -12.11 0.32
N GLU A 89 -6.03 -12.86 0.56
CA GLU A 89 -7.35 -12.26 0.79
C GLU A 89 -7.38 -11.38 2.05
N ASP A 90 -6.60 -11.74 3.07
CA ASP A 90 -6.47 -10.97 4.33
C ASP A 90 -5.97 -9.53 4.09
N VAL A 91 -5.16 -9.31 3.03
CA VAL A 91 -4.65 -7.96 2.71
C VAL A 91 -5.76 -7.04 2.22
N VAL A 92 -6.76 -7.60 1.53
CA VAL A 92 -7.89 -6.82 1.00
C VAL A 92 -8.71 -6.27 2.14
N GLN A 93 -9.02 -7.09 3.15
CA GLN A 93 -9.78 -6.67 4.31
C GLN A 93 -9.10 -5.50 5.03
N VAL A 94 -7.79 -5.62 5.29
CA VAL A 94 -7.03 -4.54 5.95
C VAL A 94 -6.97 -3.28 5.08
N LEU A 95 -6.77 -3.41 3.76
CA LEU A 95 -6.77 -2.26 2.86
C LEU A 95 -8.14 -1.58 2.75
N GLU A 96 -9.23 -2.35 2.77
CA GLU A 96 -10.59 -1.81 2.83
C GLU A 96 -10.83 -1.03 4.13
N GLU A 97 -10.31 -1.52 5.25
CA GLU A 97 -10.32 -0.76 6.51
C GLU A 97 -9.46 0.51 6.44
N VAL A 98 -8.28 0.48 5.80
CA VAL A 98 -7.49 1.69 5.57
C VAL A 98 -8.31 2.73 4.82
N VAL A 99 -9.00 2.32 3.75
CA VAL A 99 -9.82 3.23 2.93
C VAL A 99 -11.09 3.69 3.67
N ALA A 100 -11.59 2.91 4.62
CA ALA A 100 -12.70 3.33 5.47
C ALA A 100 -12.27 4.44 6.46
N VAL A 101 -11.05 4.38 6.97
CA VAL A 101 -10.49 5.40 7.88
C VAL A 101 -9.95 6.61 7.11
N ASP A 102 -9.26 6.39 5.99
CA ASP A 102 -8.78 7.44 5.08
C ASP A 102 -9.24 7.16 3.64
N PRO A 103 -10.39 7.73 3.23
CA PRO A 103 -10.93 7.56 1.89
C PRO A 103 -10.04 8.08 0.76
N LEU A 104 -9.02 8.88 1.07
CA LEU A 104 -8.07 9.48 0.12
C LEU A 104 -6.68 8.85 0.22
N ASP A 105 -6.52 7.73 0.92
CA ASP A 105 -5.25 7.01 0.95
C ASP A 105 -4.97 6.37 -0.42
N GLY A 106 -4.28 7.12 -1.29
CA GLY A 106 -3.99 6.69 -2.65
C GLY A 106 -3.13 5.44 -2.73
N GLU A 107 -2.28 5.16 -1.73
CA GLU A 107 -1.48 3.93 -1.68
C GLU A 107 -2.40 2.72 -1.49
N ALA A 108 -3.33 2.79 -0.54
CA ALA A 108 -4.29 1.71 -0.30
C ALA A 108 -5.26 1.51 -1.47
N LEU A 109 -5.76 2.59 -2.08
CA LEU A 109 -6.60 2.52 -3.27
C LEU A 109 -5.86 1.83 -4.44
N MET A 110 -4.59 2.16 -4.66
CA MET A 110 -3.77 1.53 -5.70
C MET A 110 -3.57 0.03 -5.46
N LEU A 111 -3.30 -0.36 -4.21
CA LEU A 111 -3.10 -1.77 -3.85
C LEU A 111 -4.41 -2.58 -3.98
N LEU A 112 -5.56 -2.02 -3.58
CA LEU A 112 -6.86 -2.64 -3.81
C LEU A 112 -7.14 -2.82 -5.30
N ALA A 113 -6.89 -1.77 -6.10
CA ALA A 113 -7.09 -1.83 -7.54
C ALA A 113 -6.24 -2.93 -8.19
N GLN A 114 -4.97 -3.03 -7.80
CA GLN A 114 -4.05 -4.06 -8.30
C GLN A 114 -4.51 -5.48 -7.92
N HIS A 115 -4.98 -5.66 -6.68
CA HIS A 115 -5.49 -6.95 -6.23
C HIS A 115 -6.73 -7.36 -7.05
N TYR A 116 -7.72 -6.47 -7.14
CA TYR A 116 -8.95 -6.75 -7.86
C TYR A 116 -8.75 -6.91 -9.37
N GLY A 117 -7.71 -6.31 -9.96
CA GLY A 117 -7.46 -6.36 -11.40
C GLY A 117 -7.28 -7.78 -11.97
N ARG A 118 -6.96 -8.76 -11.13
CA ARG A 118 -6.80 -10.17 -11.53
C ARG A 118 -8.13 -10.93 -11.63
N ASN A 119 -9.13 -10.56 -10.83
CA ASN A 119 -10.34 -11.36 -10.61
C ASN A 119 -11.64 -10.60 -10.84
N VAL A 120 -11.67 -9.31 -10.46
CA VAL A 120 -12.86 -8.44 -10.50
C VAL A 120 -12.48 -7.08 -11.09
N PRO A 121 -12.29 -6.99 -12.41
CA PRO A 121 -11.78 -5.77 -13.04
C PRO A 121 -12.63 -4.52 -12.81
N GLU A 122 -13.94 -4.67 -12.62
CA GLU A 122 -14.85 -3.54 -12.36
C GLU A 122 -14.53 -2.87 -11.03
N LYS A 123 -14.22 -3.67 -9.99
CA LYS A 123 -13.74 -3.14 -8.71
C LYS A 123 -12.37 -2.48 -8.88
N ALA A 124 -11.49 -3.06 -9.69
CA ALA A 124 -10.18 -2.49 -9.94
C ALA A 124 -10.27 -1.10 -10.58
N ILE A 125 -11.13 -0.95 -11.59
CA ILE A 125 -11.43 0.32 -12.25
C ILE A 125 -11.91 1.35 -11.23
N PHE A 126 -12.90 1.00 -10.40
CA PHE A 126 -13.41 1.89 -9.35
C PHE A 126 -12.31 2.40 -8.41
N TYR A 127 -11.42 1.52 -7.95
CA TYR A 127 -10.32 1.93 -7.08
C TYR A 127 -9.25 2.75 -7.80
N TYR A 128 -8.95 2.45 -9.07
CA TYR A 128 -8.04 3.29 -9.86
C TYR A 128 -8.61 4.69 -10.10
N GLU A 129 -9.91 4.83 -10.39
CA GLU A 129 -10.56 6.13 -10.54
C GLU A 129 -10.47 6.95 -9.25
N ARG A 130 -10.71 6.32 -8.10
CA ARG A 130 -10.53 6.98 -6.81
C ARG A 130 -9.08 7.37 -6.55
N ALA A 131 -8.12 6.48 -6.84
CA ALA A 131 -6.69 6.78 -6.71
C ALA A 131 -6.26 7.91 -7.65
N ALA A 132 -6.88 8.02 -8.83
CA ALA A 132 -6.59 9.09 -9.78
C ALA A 132 -6.97 10.48 -9.27
N ASN A 133 -7.95 10.58 -8.36
CA ASN A 133 -8.31 11.83 -7.70
C ASN A 133 -7.31 12.26 -6.61
N VAL A 134 -6.30 11.44 -6.30
CA VAL A 134 -5.23 11.78 -5.37
C VAL A 134 -4.01 12.20 -6.19
N GLU A 135 -3.69 13.50 -6.21
CA GLU A 135 -2.68 14.13 -7.09
C GLU A 135 -1.35 13.33 -7.17
N LYS A 136 -0.82 12.91 -6.01
CA LYS A 136 0.42 12.13 -5.92
C LYS A 136 0.36 10.80 -6.71
N HIS A 137 -0.81 10.19 -6.81
CA HIS A 137 -1.06 8.89 -7.43
C HIS A 137 -1.73 9.00 -8.81
N GLU A 138 -2.17 10.18 -9.26
CA GLU A 138 -2.92 10.38 -10.50
C GLU A 138 -2.24 9.73 -11.72
N ALA A 139 -0.96 10.03 -11.92
CA ALA A 139 -0.22 9.50 -13.06
C ALA A 139 -0.11 7.96 -13.03
N GLU A 140 0.12 7.39 -11.85
CA GLU A 140 0.29 5.93 -11.72
C GLU A 140 -1.05 5.19 -11.81
N ALA A 141 -2.11 5.76 -11.23
CA ALA A 141 -3.46 5.22 -11.31
C ALA A 141 -3.96 5.17 -12.76
N ASN A 142 -3.80 6.27 -13.50
CA ASN A 142 -4.13 6.33 -14.93
C ASN A 142 -3.33 5.32 -15.77
N LEU A 143 -2.04 5.18 -15.49
CA LEU A 143 -1.19 4.20 -16.18
C LEU A 143 -1.70 2.76 -15.97
N ARG A 144 -1.89 2.36 -14.71
CA ARG A 144 -2.31 0.99 -14.38
C ARG A 144 -3.73 0.69 -14.82
N HIS A 145 -4.63 1.67 -14.73
CA HIS A 145 -5.98 1.56 -15.27
C HIS A 145 -5.95 1.37 -16.78
N GLY A 146 -5.18 2.19 -17.51
CA GLY A 146 -5.00 2.03 -18.95
C GLY A 146 -4.43 0.65 -19.31
N GLN A 147 -3.42 0.16 -18.57
CA GLN A 147 -2.86 -1.17 -18.76
C GLN A 147 -3.90 -2.29 -18.53
N LEU A 148 -4.74 -2.17 -17.51
CA LEU A 148 -5.84 -3.12 -17.26
C LEU A 148 -6.78 -3.17 -18.47
N LEU A 149 -7.19 -2.02 -19.01
CA LEU A 149 -8.08 -1.96 -20.18
C LEU A 149 -7.42 -2.50 -21.45
N VAL A 150 -6.11 -2.26 -21.65
CA VAL A 150 -5.34 -2.88 -22.74
C VAL A 150 -5.35 -4.40 -22.62
N GLY A 151 -5.14 -4.94 -21.42
CA GLY A 151 -5.23 -6.37 -21.15
C GLY A 151 -6.61 -6.96 -21.49
N GLN A 152 -7.66 -6.16 -21.38
CA GLN A 152 -9.03 -6.50 -21.78
C GLN A 152 -9.34 -6.22 -23.27
N SER A 153 -8.35 -5.86 -24.08
CA SER A 153 -8.52 -5.41 -25.47
C SER A 153 -9.40 -4.16 -25.66
N LYS A 154 -9.66 -3.39 -24.59
CA LYS A 154 -10.40 -2.12 -24.61
C LYS A 154 -9.47 -0.95 -24.93
N TYR A 155 -8.85 -0.99 -26.10
CA TYR A 155 -7.80 -0.03 -26.45
C TYR A 155 -8.29 1.41 -26.56
N GLN A 156 -9.52 1.64 -27.09
CA GLN A 156 -10.06 2.99 -27.23
C GLN A 156 -10.23 3.68 -25.86
N ASP A 157 -10.68 2.92 -24.85
CA ASP A 157 -10.88 3.42 -23.49
C ASP A 157 -9.53 3.61 -22.75
N ALA A 158 -8.51 2.81 -23.08
CA ALA A 158 -7.18 2.90 -22.48
C ALA A 158 -6.39 4.15 -22.91
N ILE A 159 -6.52 4.58 -24.17
CA ILE A 159 -5.75 5.70 -24.73
C ILE A 159 -5.85 6.99 -23.91
N PRO A 160 -7.03 7.51 -23.53
CA PRO A 160 -7.11 8.75 -22.75
C PRO A 160 -6.40 8.65 -21.40
N LEU A 161 -6.48 7.49 -20.73
CA LEU A 161 -5.80 7.25 -19.45
C LEU A 161 -4.28 7.23 -19.62
N LEU A 162 -3.77 6.48 -20.61
CA LEU A 162 -2.33 6.40 -20.89
C LEU A 162 -1.75 7.76 -21.31
N ARG A 163 -2.52 8.54 -22.08
CA ARG A 163 -2.16 9.91 -22.46
C ARG A 163 -2.08 10.82 -21.23
N ARG A 164 -3.08 10.77 -20.34
CA ARG A 164 -3.07 11.54 -19.09
C ARG A 164 -1.88 11.18 -18.21
N ALA A 165 -1.58 9.89 -18.08
CA ALA A 165 -0.40 9.43 -17.34
C ALA A 165 0.91 9.97 -17.94
N TYR A 166 1.02 10.00 -19.27
CA TYR A 166 2.18 10.55 -19.98
C TYR A 166 2.31 12.06 -19.80
N GLU A 167 1.22 12.82 -19.91
CA GLU A 167 1.21 14.28 -19.71
C GLU A 167 1.70 14.66 -18.30
N LEU A 168 1.29 13.90 -17.29
CA LEU A 168 1.68 14.14 -15.90
C LEU A 168 3.12 13.72 -15.60
N LYS A 169 3.56 12.59 -16.15
CA LYS A 169 4.92 12.04 -15.95
C LYS A 169 5.45 11.48 -17.27
N PRO A 170 6.02 12.33 -18.14
CA PRO A 170 6.56 11.91 -19.43
C PRO A 170 7.71 10.91 -19.26
N ARG A 171 7.64 9.81 -20.01
CA ARG A 171 8.70 8.79 -20.08
C ARG A 171 8.68 8.14 -21.46
N ALA A 172 9.86 7.79 -21.99
CA ALA A 172 9.99 7.23 -23.33
C ALA A 172 9.28 5.87 -23.49
N ASP A 173 9.38 5.00 -22.47
CA ASP A 173 8.71 3.70 -22.44
C ASP A 173 7.18 3.83 -22.50
N LEU A 174 6.62 4.79 -21.77
CA LEU A 174 5.18 5.08 -21.79
C LEU A 174 4.74 5.71 -23.13
N GLU A 175 5.56 6.57 -23.73
CA GLU A 175 5.28 7.15 -25.03
C GLU A 175 5.21 6.06 -26.12
N ASP A 176 6.19 5.16 -26.15
CA ASP A 176 6.22 4.05 -27.09
C ASP A 176 5.07 3.07 -26.86
N TYR A 177 4.74 2.78 -25.60
CA TYR A 177 3.59 1.97 -25.24
C TYR A 177 2.28 2.59 -25.73
N LEU A 178 2.09 3.90 -25.51
CA LEU A 178 0.90 4.62 -25.99
C LEU A 178 0.78 4.57 -27.51
N LYS A 179 1.87 4.79 -28.26
CA LYS A 179 1.89 4.68 -29.73
C LYS A 179 1.48 3.28 -30.21
N GLN A 180 1.92 2.22 -29.54
CA GLN A 180 1.55 0.85 -29.87
C GLN A 180 0.04 0.61 -29.65
N VAL A 181 -0.49 1.05 -28.51
CA VAL A 181 -1.92 0.95 -28.19
C VAL A 181 -2.76 1.70 -29.23
N GLU A 182 -2.37 2.92 -29.61
CA GLU A 182 -3.06 3.72 -30.63
C GLU A 182 -3.06 3.04 -32.00
N ARG A 183 -1.94 2.42 -32.40
CA ARG A 183 -1.85 1.67 -33.67
C ARG A 183 -2.81 0.48 -33.69
N ILE A 184 -2.85 -0.31 -32.62
CA ILE A 184 -3.75 -1.47 -32.49
C ILE A 184 -5.22 -1.01 -32.50
N ALA A 185 -5.52 0.08 -31.78
CA ALA A 185 -6.87 0.63 -31.72
C ALA A 185 -7.36 1.09 -33.09
N LYS A 186 -6.48 1.64 -33.94
CA LYS A 186 -6.79 2.03 -35.33
C LYS A 186 -6.98 0.83 -36.25
N SER A 187 -6.21 -0.25 -36.08
CA SER A 187 -6.31 -1.44 -36.95
C SER A 187 -7.52 -2.32 -36.67
N ARG A 188 -8.20 -2.13 -35.51
CA ARG A 188 -9.40 -2.87 -35.11
C ARG A 188 -10.71 -2.09 -35.36
N ARG A 189 -10.62 -0.92 -36.00
CA ARG A 189 -11.78 -0.15 -36.45
C ARG A 189 -12.32 -0.65 -37.78
#